data_AF-A0AA37UQV3-F1
#
_entry.id   AF-A0AA37UQV3-F1
#
_cell.length_a   1.000
_cell.length_b   1.000
_cell.length_c   1.000
_cell.angle_alpha   90.00
_cell.angle_beta   90.00
_cell.angle_gamma   90.00
#
_symmetry.space_group_name_H-M   'P 1'
#
loop_
_entity.id
_entity.type
_entity.pdbx_description
1 polymer ?
#
loop_
_entity_poly.entity_id
_entity_poly.type
_entity_poly.pdbx_seq_one_letter_code
_entity_poly.pdbx_strand_id
1 'polypeptide(L)'
;MSMGVSLSLKDMYHASTLGAMAALVAQRKSDSWVPEVIDWDTETALAGSLDASVSDGWGPPRKEGGLGVLMTGSTDFLGGAILASLLKSPQVAKIHCITVDHGSEPSQLEDQRVVVHDGSLLEPLLGLREDVYERF
;
A
#
# COMPACT_ATOMS: atom_id res chain seq x y z
N MET A 1 10.07 25.15 29.88
CA MET A 1 9.46 26.32 29.21
C MET A 1 8.58 25.80 28.08
N SER A 2 7.26 26.01 28.17
CA SER A 2 6.31 25.65 27.11
C SER A 2 6.26 26.79 26.10
N MET A 3 6.28 26.50 24.79
CA MET A 3 6.23 27.51 23.72
C MET A 3 4.84 28.20 23.57
N GLY A 4 3.87 27.80 24.40
CA GLY A 4 2.52 28.40 24.44
C GLY A 4 1.64 28.06 23.25
N VAL A 5 1.99 27.03 22.46
CA VAL A 5 1.24 26.59 21.28
C VAL A 5 1.00 25.08 21.39
N SER A 6 -0.23 24.67 21.12
CA SER A 6 -0.59 23.24 21.01
C SER A 6 -0.46 22.81 19.54
N LEU A 7 0.39 21.81 19.30
CA LEU A 7 0.60 21.19 17.99
C LEU A 7 0.22 19.72 18.10
N SER A 8 -0.53 19.23 17.12
CA SER A 8 -0.83 17.81 16.99
C SER A 8 0.37 17.06 16.38
N LEU A 9 0.38 15.74 16.49
CA LEU A 9 1.38 14.91 15.80
C LEU A 9 1.31 15.12 14.28
N LYS A 10 0.10 15.25 13.72
CA LYS A 10 -0.12 15.57 12.30
C LYS A 10 0.62 16.85 11.89
N ASP A 11 0.52 17.90 12.71
CA ASP A 11 1.20 19.18 12.46
C ASP A 11 2.72 19.02 12.35
N MET A 12 3.31 18.21 13.24
CA MET A 12 4.75 17.95 13.25
C MET A 12 5.22 17.12 12.04
N TYR A 13 4.39 16.19 11.57
CA TYR A 13 4.69 15.42 10.35
C TYR A 13 4.62 16.30 9.09
N HIS A 14 3.65 17.21 8.99
CA HIS A 14 3.55 18.14 7.86
C HIS A 14 4.65 19.20 7.89
N ALA A 15 4.92 19.79 9.05
CA ALA A 15 6.00 20.74 9.24
C ALA A 15 7.26 20.03 9.76
N SER A 16 7.87 19.18 8.95
CA SER A 16 9.02 18.37 9.40
C SER A 16 10.37 19.10 9.38
N THR A 17 10.41 20.35 8.90
CA THR A 17 11.62 21.20 8.90
C THR A 17 11.54 22.29 9.96
N LEU A 18 12.68 22.73 10.47
CA LEU A 18 12.74 23.82 11.47
C LEU A 18 12.05 25.09 10.97
N GLY A 19 12.26 25.45 9.70
CA GLY A 19 11.62 26.61 9.08
C GLY A 19 10.09 26.46 9.00
N ALA A 20 9.60 25.29 8.58
CA ALA A 20 8.17 25.00 8.52
C ALA A 20 7.53 25.02 9.92
N MET A 21 8.19 24.46 10.95
CA MET A 21 7.70 24.52 12.34
C MET A 21 7.67 25.93 12.89
N ALA A 22 8.71 26.73 12.63
CA ALA A 22 8.76 28.12 13.07
C ALA A 22 7.62 28.94 12.43
N ALA A 23 7.36 28.73 11.13
CA ALA A 23 6.25 29.34 10.42
C ALA A 23 4.89 28.89 10.99
N LEU A 24 4.72 27.58 11.23
CA LEU A 24 3.48 27.03 11.80
C LEU A 24 3.20 27.56 13.21
N VAL A 25 4.22 27.64 14.07
CA VAL A 25 4.11 28.21 15.42
C VAL A 25 3.74 29.70 15.37
N ALA A 26 4.32 30.46 14.43
CA ALA A 26 3.96 31.86 14.23
C ALA A 26 2.50 32.01 13.74
N GLN A 27 2.07 31.17 12.79
CA GLN A 27 0.72 31.17 12.25
C GLN A 27 -0.33 30.78 13.31
N ARG A 28 -0.04 29.76 14.14
CA ARG A 28 -0.93 29.32 15.24
C ARG A 28 -1.13 30.37 16.33
N LYS A 29 -0.18 31.29 16.49
CA LYS A 29 -0.28 32.44 17.40
C LYS A 29 -1.07 33.60 16.78
N SER A 30 -1.38 33.54 15.50
CA SER A 30 -2.28 34.49 14.83
C SER A 30 -3.71 33.97 14.87
N ASP A 31 -4.69 34.87 14.96
CA ASP A 31 -6.12 34.54 14.97
C ASP A 31 -6.63 33.97 13.62
N SER A 32 -5.76 33.84 12.61
CA SER A 32 -6.10 33.42 11.25
C SER A 32 -5.71 31.98 10.89
N TRP A 33 -5.38 31.14 11.87
CA TRP A 33 -5.05 29.74 11.59
C TRP A 33 -6.30 28.95 11.19
N VAL A 34 -6.35 28.48 9.94
CA VAL A 34 -7.37 27.56 9.44
C VAL A 34 -6.67 26.22 9.17
N PRO A 35 -7.10 25.11 9.83
CA PRO A 35 -6.57 23.79 9.51
C PRO A 35 -6.83 23.46 8.05
N GLU A 36 -5.86 22.80 7.41
CA GLU A 36 -6.07 22.19 6.10
C GLU A 36 -7.21 21.17 6.19
N VAL A 37 -8.30 21.46 5.48
CA VAL A 37 -9.48 20.59 5.38
C VAL A 37 -9.21 19.61 4.24
N ILE A 38 -9.24 18.31 4.55
CA ILE A 38 -9.13 17.27 3.54
C ILE A 38 -10.44 17.26 2.75
N ASP A 39 -10.35 17.46 1.44
CA ASP A 39 -11.45 17.21 0.53
C ASP A 39 -11.54 15.70 0.26
N TRP A 40 -12.36 15.02 1.07
CA TRP A 40 -12.55 13.57 0.95
C TRP A 40 -13.22 13.18 -0.37
N ASP A 41 -14.02 14.06 -0.97
CA ASP A 41 -14.66 13.77 -2.26
C ASP A 41 -13.60 13.73 -3.36
N THR A 42 -12.67 14.69 -3.35
CA THR A 42 -11.53 14.71 -4.29
C THR A 42 -10.55 13.56 -4.01
N GLU A 43 -10.18 13.31 -2.75
CA GLU A 43 -9.20 12.27 -2.37
C GLU A 43 -9.69 10.85 -2.68
N THR A 44 -10.99 10.60 -2.53
CA THR A 44 -11.59 9.27 -2.76
C THR A 44 -12.21 9.11 -4.15
N ALA A 45 -12.15 10.14 -4.99
CA ALA A 45 -12.61 10.05 -6.36
C ALA A 45 -11.80 8.99 -7.13
N LEU A 46 -12.51 8.05 -7.75
CA LEU A 46 -11.86 7.11 -8.66
C LEU A 46 -11.31 7.87 -9.87
N ALA A 47 -10.08 7.56 -10.27
CA ALA A 47 -9.53 8.09 -11.51
C ALA A 47 -10.46 7.72 -12.67
N GLY A 48 -10.74 8.67 -13.58
CA GLY A 48 -11.64 8.42 -14.71
C GLY A 48 -11.17 7.31 -15.66
N SER A 49 -9.90 6.90 -15.57
CA SER A 49 -9.33 5.74 -16.27
C SER A 49 -9.63 4.40 -15.61
N LEU A 50 -10.10 4.39 -14.36
CA LEU A 50 -10.44 3.18 -13.63
C LEU A 50 -11.89 2.82 -13.93
N ASP A 51 -12.08 1.88 -14.84
CA ASP A 51 -13.40 1.31 -15.08
C ASP A 51 -13.74 0.32 -13.96
N ALA A 52 -14.52 0.78 -12.99
CA ALA A 52 -15.04 -0.06 -11.91
C ALA A 52 -16.32 -0.82 -12.33
N SER A 53 -16.77 -0.69 -13.58
CA SER A 53 -17.86 -1.52 -14.08
C SER A 53 -17.36 -2.97 -14.15
N VAL A 54 -18.12 -3.86 -13.51
CA VAL A 54 -17.83 -5.30 -13.60
C VAL A 54 -18.08 -5.68 -15.05
N SER A 55 -17.00 -5.85 -15.82
CA SER A 55 -17.15 -6.24 -17.22
C SER A 55 -17.82 -7.63 -17.28
N ASP A 56 -18.84 -7.76 -18.13
CA ASP A 56 -19.53 -9.04 -18.42
C ASP A 56 -18.59 -10.13 -18.99
N GLY A 57 -17.31 -9.78 -19.26
CA GLY A 57 -16.28 -10.70 -19.74
C GLY A 57 -15.50 -11.44 -18.64
N TRP A 58 -15.71 -11.10 -17.36
CA TRP A 58 -15.04 -11.83 -16.28
C TRP A 58 -15.80 -13.13 -16.02
N GLY A 59 -15.16 -14.26 -16.31
CA GLY A 59 -15.71 -15.58 -16.00
C GLY A 59 -16.06 -15.69 -14.52
N PRO A 60 -16.97 -16.63 -14.14
CA PRO A 60 -17.34 -16.81 -12.75
C PRO A 60 -16.07 -17.03 -11.90
N PRO A 61 -15.98 -16.43 -10.71
CA PRO A 61 -14.81 -16.58 -9.85
C PRO A 61 -14.56 -18.06 -9.61
N ARG A 62 -13.32 -18.49 -9.80
CA ARG A 62 -12.93 -19.88 -9.64
C ARG A 62 -13.14 -20.27 -8.17
N LYS A 63 -14.08 -21.19 -7.92
CA LYS A 63 -14.46 -21.61 -6.55
C LYS A 63 -13.68 -22.82 -6.06
N GLU A 64 -13.06 -23.57 -6.97
CA GLU A 64 -12.49 -24.88 -6.67
C GLU A 64 -11.03 -24.95 -7.11
N GLY A 65 -10.14 -24.90 -6.11
CA GLY A 65 -8.72 -25.23 -6.24
C GLY A 65 -7.93 -24.41 -7.27
N GLY A 66 -6.62 -24.66 -7.34
CA GLY A 66 -5.77 -24.04 -8.36
C GLY A 66 -5.72 -22.51 -8.29
N LEU A 67 -5.95 -21.91 -7.11
CA LEU A 67 -6.00 -20.47 -6.92
C LEU A 67 -4.59 -19.88 -7.03
N GLY A 68 -4.44 -18.89 -7.91
CA GLY A 68 -3.31 -17.98 -7.92
C GLY A 68 -3.66 -16.76 -7.06
N VAL A 69 -2.77 -16.37 -6.16
CA VAL A 69 -2.94 -15.21 -5.28
C VAL A 69 -1.85 -14.21 -5.57
N LEU A 70 -2.21 -12.96 -5.89
CA LEU A 70 -1.29 -11.84 -5.93
C LEU A 70 -1.32 -11.11 -4.58
N MET A 71 -0.17 -10.80 -4.01
CA MET A 71 -0.07 -10.27 -2.66
C MET A 71 1.01 -9.20 -2.56
N THR A 72 0.66 -8.08 -1.93
CA THR A 72 1.57 -7.00 -1.52
C THR A 72 1.82 -7.06 -0.02
N GLY A 73 2.95 -6.53 0.44
CA GLY A 73 3.26 -6.43 1.88
C GLY A 73 3.46 -7.79 2.56
N SER A 74 3.87 -8.83 1.82
CA SER A 74 4.02 -10.19 2.34
C SER A 74 5.10 -10.36 3.40
N THR A 75 6.00 -9.39 3.52
CA THR A 75 7.07 -9.32 4.50
C THR A 75 6.67 -8.60 5.78
N ASP A 76 5.53 -7.90 5.78
CA ASP A 76 5.06 -7.15 6.94
C ASP A 76 4.39 -8.08 7.97
N PHE A 77 4.13 -7.55 9.17
CA PHE A 77 3.52 -8.33 10.25
C PHE A 77 2.20 -9.02 9.84
N LEU A 78 1.25 -8.25 9.29
CA LEU A 78 -0.04 -8.80 8.86
C LEU A 78 0.13 -9.65 7.60
N GLY A 79 0.95 -9.20 6.66
CA GLY A 79 1.19 -9.93 5.42
C GLY A 79 1.80 -11.31 5.66
N GLY A 80 2.83 -11.42 6.50
CA GLY A 80 3.44 -12.70 6.85
C GLY A 80 2.43 -13.69 7.47
N ALA A 81 1.50 -13.19 8.29
CA ALA A 81 0.41 -14.00 8.85
C ALA A 81 -0.60 -14.44 7.78
N ILE A 82 -0.97 -13.56 6.84
CA ILE A 82 -1.83 -13.88 5.70
C ILE A 82 -1.16 -14.92 4.80
N LEU A 83 0.12 -14.73 4.45
CA LEU A 83 0.91 -15.67 3.67
C LEU A 83 0.94 -17.05 4.34
N ALA A 84 1.19 -17.11 5.66
CA ALA A 84 1.14 -18.36 6.42
C ALA A 84 -0.22 -19.07 6.30
N SER A 85 -1.30 -18.30 6.33
CA SER A 85 -2.67 -18.83 6.21
C SER A 85 -2.95 -19.36 4.80
N LEU A 86 -2.56 -18.60 3.77
CA LEU A 86 -2.71 -18.99 2.36
C LEU A 86 -1.94 -20.28 2.05
N LEU A 87 -0.72 -20.43 2.58
CA LEU A 87 0.08 -21.64 2.42
C LEU A 87 -0.58 -22.86 3.09
N LYS A 88 -1.39 -22.69 4.13
CA LYS A 88 -2.12 -23.83 4.74
C LYS A 88 -3.34 -24.26 3.90
N SER A 89 -3.80 -23.42 2.97
CA SER A 89 -4.95 -23.76 2.13
C SER A 89 -4.54 -24.68 0.97
N PRO A 90 -5.16 -25.87 0.84
CA PRO A 90 -4.91 -26.75 -0.30
C PRO A 90 -5.49 -26.20 -1.62
N GLN A 91 -6.34 -25.16 -1.55
CA GLN A 91 -6.91 -24.55 -2.74
C GLN A 91 -5.93 -23.60 -3.43
N VAL A 92 -4.89 -23.13 -2.73
CA VAL A 92 -3.91 -22.19 -3.25
C VAL A 92 -2.78 -22.96 -3.93
N ALA A 93 -2.66 -22.78 -5.24
CA ALA A 93 -1.62 -23.39 -6.05
C ALA A 93 -0.38 -22.51 -6.15
N LYS A 94 -0.56 -21.18 -6.20
CA LYS A 94 0.55 -20.24 -6.36
C LYS A 94 0.28 -18.93 -5.64
N ILE A 95 1.32 -18.35 -5.05
CA ILE A 95 1.29 -17.03 -4.42
C ILE A 95 2.39 -16.18 -5.03
N HIS A 96 2.02 -15.05 -5.61
CA HIS A 96 2.93 -14.07 -6.20
C HIS A 96 3.06 -12.91 -5.23
N CYS A 97 4.18 -12.85 -4.53
CA CYS A 97 4.52 -11.77 -3.63
C CYS A 97 5.23 -10.69 -4.45
N ILE A 98 4.59 -9.53 -4.59
CA ILE A 98 5.14 -8.39 -5.35
C ILE A 98 5.63 -7.31 -4.41
N THR A 99 6.48 -6.43 -4.94
CA THR A 99 7.07 -5.30 -4.23
C THR A 99 7.78 -5.73 -2.94
N VAL A 100 8.55 -6.81 -3.05
CA VAL A 100 9.35 -7.37 -1.97
C VAL A 100 10.77 -6.80 -2.10
N ASP A 101 11.31 -6.23 -1.03
CA ASP A 101 12.67 -5.68 -1.04
C ASP A 101 13.71 -6.80 -1.09
N HIS A 102 14.75 -6.61 -1.90
CA HIS A 102 15.92 -7.49 -1.93
C HIS A 102 16.55 -7.64 -0.53
N GLY A 103 16.63 -8.88 -0.05
CA GLY A 103 17.22 -9.21 1.27
C GLY A 103 16.21 -9.39 2.40
N SER A 104 14.91 -9.37 2.09
CA SER A 104 13.89 -9.84 3.02
C SER A 104 13.93 -11.38 3.08
N GLU A 105 14.39 -11.91 4.22
CA GLU A 105 14.61 -13.34 4.46
C GLU A 105 13.53 -14.05 5.30
N PRO A 106 12.20 -13.82 5.15
CA PRO A 106 11.23 -14.73 5.75
C PRO A 106 11.34 -16.13 5.12
N SER A 107 11.51 -17.16 5.94
CA SER A 107 11.51 -18.57 5.51
C SER A 107 10.26 -18.98 4.73
N GLN A 108 9.15 -18.26 4.91
CA GLN A 108 7.90 -18.49 4.19
C GLN A 108 7.98 -18.12 2.71
N LEU A 109 8.91 -17.24 2.31
CA LEU A 109 9.16 -16.90 0.91
C LEU A 109 9.91 -18.00 0.17
N GLU A 110 10.49 -18.97 0.88
CA GLU A 110 11.19 -20.13 0.29
C GLU A 110 10.24 -21.28 -0.08
N ASP A 111 8.94 -21.20 0.26
CA ASP A 111 7.95 -22.21 -0.13
C ASP A 111 7.82 -22.26 -1.67
N GLN A 112 7.78 -23.47 -2.23
CA GLN A 112 7.75 -23.69 -3.70
C GLN A 112 6.53 -23.07 -4.39
N ARG A 113 5.44 -22.82 -3.64
CA ARG A 113 4.25 -22.14 -4.17
C ARG A 113 4.41 -20.63 -4.21
N VAL A 114 5.42 -20.06 -3.54
CA VAL A 114 5.70 -18.62 -3.54
C VAL A 114 6.60 -18.27 -4.72
N VAL A 115 6.29 -17.16 -5.40
CA VAL A 115 7.19 -16.48 -6.34
C VAL A 115 7.28 -15.04 -5.91
N VAL A 116 8.51 -14.59 -5.72
CA VAL A 116 8.84 -13.22 -5.30
C VAL A 116 9.16 -12.41 -6.55
N HIS A 117 8.58 -11.21 -6.62
CA HIS A 117 8.90 -10.20 -7.61
C HIS A 117 9.29 -8.91 -6.88
N ASP A 118 10.48 -8.42 -7.20
CA ASP A 118 10.92 -7.11 -6.75
C ASP A 118 10.15 -6.02 -7.53
N GLY A 119 9.99 -4.85 -6.92
CA GLY A 119 9.26 -3.73 -7.53
C GLY A 119 8.76 -2.74 -6.50
N SER A 120 7.95 -1.77 -6.95
CA SER A 120 7.42 -0.71 -6.10
C SER A 120 5.99 -0.36 -6.51
N LEU A 121 5.10 -0.20 -5.53
CA LEU A 121 3.72 0.25 -5.76
C LEU A 121 3.65 1.69 -6.30
N LEU A 122 4.74 2.44 -6.18
CA LEU A 122 4.84 3.81 -6.67
C LEU A 122 5.25 3.88 -8.14
N GLU A 123 5.68 2.76 -8.73
CA GLU A 123 6.15 2.70 -10.11
C GLU A 123 5.06 2.18 -11.05
N PRO A 124 5.05 2.63 -12.33
CA PRO A 124 4.22 2.02 -13.36
C PRO A 124 4.43 0.50 -13.40
N LEU A 125 3.35 -0.24 -13.68
CA LEU A 125 3.36 -1.71 -13.69
C LEU A 125 3.90 -2.33 -12.40
N LEU A 126 3.81 -1.61 -11.27
CA LEU A 126 4.27 -2.05 -9.95
C LEU A 126 5.80 -2.28 -9.88
N GLY A 127 6.56 -1.67 -10.80
CA GLY A 127 8.00 -1.91 -10.96
C GLY A 127 8.34 -3.24 -11.64
N LEU A 128 7.33 -3.96 -12.17
CA LEU A 128 7.52 -5.23 -12.87
C LEU A 128 7.94 -4.99 -14.33
N ARG A 129 8.68 -5.96 -14.89
CA ARG A 129 8.92 -5.99 -16.33
C ARG A 129 7.61 -6.30 -17.07
N GLU A 130 7.40 -5.69 -18.24
CA GLU A 130 6.19 -5.87 -19.06
C GLU A 130 5.87 -7.35 -19.32
N ASP A 131 6.88 -8.16 -19.66
CA ASP A 131 6.70 -9.60 -19.91
C ASP A 131 6.25 -10.40 -18.68
N VAL A 132 6.51 -9.89 -17.47
CA VAL A 132 6.05 -10.47 -16.21
C VAL A 132 4.66 -9.96 -15.88
N TYR A 133 4.40 -8.67 -16.09
CA TYR A 133 3.10 -8.04 -15.87
C TYR A 133 2.00 -8.69 -16.71
N GLU A 134 2.26 -8.91 -18.01
CA GLU A 134 1.30 -9.52 -18.96
C GLU A 134 0.99 -11.01 -18.69
N ARG A 135 1.68 -11.63 -17.74
CA ARG A 135 1.43 -13.03 -17.32
C ARG A 135 0.48 -13.14 -16.14
N PHE A 136 0.16 -12.02 -15.49
CA PHE A 136 -0.85 -11.93 -14.44
C PHE A 136 -2.24 -11.75 -15.04
#